data_AF-A0A2D6E246-F1
#
_entry.id   AF-A0A2D6E246-F1
#
_cell.length_a   1.000
_cell.length_b   1.000
_cell.length_c   1.000
_cell.angle_alpha   90.00
_cell.angle_beta   90.00
_cell.angle_gamma   90.00
#
_symmetry.space_group_name_H-M   'P 1'
#
loop_
_entity.id
_entity.type
_entity.pdbx_description
1 polymer ?
#
loop_
_entity_poly.entity_id
_entity_poly.type
_entity_poly.pdbx_seq_one_letter_code
_entity_poly.pdbx_strand_id
1 'polypeptide(L)'
;MSLRKTIILLLVTVLLTSAYAGTGEWGRLGFRGGSITVPLGIPDGAVGAPGLYFNSGTDNGLYWIGTDNFALATNGVKLLDFTTTYVESAQPFYLASGSTTNPGIAFGINPDTGFYYASGDIQITMDGTTYWEFDNERFESTITGRPSIIAVLATNKIPTLAPNNDDTNTGIGHADNDQLSLIAGGVEGIRISESGDIITFESDSAAFIERRETSSIADDGEITIATAVAGWGQAMIGDNQEWAQFRFTAAGVVTLVANSANAVNTDTDAKFCIYDAGAGIAIKNRLGSALTVAFEVNYYTP
;
A
#
# COMPACT_ATOMS: atom_id res chain seq x y z
N MET A 1 -74.12 -28.89 -62.07
CA MET A 1 -72.80 -28.29 -62.38
C MET A 1 -72.71 -26.98 -61.60
N SER A 2 -71.83 -26.78 -60.63
CA SER A 2 -70.71 -27.56 -60.11
C SER A 2 -70.39 -26.98 -58.73
N LEU A 3 -69.87 -27.82 -57.83
CA LEU A 3 -69.32 -27.60 -56.49
C LEU A 3 -68.35 -26.40 -56.30
N ARG A 4 -68.20 -25.50 -57.28
CA ARG A 4 -67.21 -24.41 -57.27
C ARG A 4 -67.52 -23.26 -56.30
N LYS A 5 -68.75 -23.11 -55.79
CA LYS A 5 -69.09 -22.03 -54.84
C LYS A 5 -68.98 -22.42 -53.36
N THR A 6 -68.98 -23.72 -53.03
CA THR A 6 -68.89 -24.18 -51.63
C THR A 6 -67.45 -24.41 -51.17
N ILE A 7 -66.49 -24.56 -52.09
CA ILE A 7 -65.08 -24.77 -51.75
C ILE A 7 -64.33 -23.46 -51.45
N ILE A 8 -64.79 -22.31 -51.96
CA ILE A 8 -64.15 -21.01 -51.69
C ILE A 8 -64.52 -20.45 -50.32
N LEU A 9 -65.66 -20.85 -49.74
CA LEU A 9 -66.07 -20.39 -48.40
C LEU A 9 -65.56 -21.30 -47.27
N LEU A 10 -65.09 -22.51 -47.58
CA LEU A 10 -64.51 -23.43 -46.59
C LEU A 10 -62.99 -23.28 -46.45
N LEU A 11 -62.33 -22.52 -47.32
CA LEU A 11 -60.90 -22.24 -47.24
C LEU A 11 -60.57 -21.00 -46.38
N VAL A 12 -61.57 -20.19 -46.02
CA VAL A 12 -61.38 -18.99 -45.18
C VAL A 12 -61.63 -19.27 -43.70
N THR A 13 -62.30 -20.37 -43.35
CA THR A 13 -62.68 -20.68 -41.95
C THR A 13 -61.64 -21.53 -41.21
N VAL A 14 -60.63 -22.09 -41.89
CA VAL A 14 -59.62 -22.98 -41.26
C VAL A 14 -58.35 -22.24 -40.81
N LEU A 15 -58.34 -20.90 -40.83
CA LEU A 15 -57.16 -20.11 -40.41
C LEU A 15 -57.44 -18.99 -39.40
N LEU A 16 -58.52 -19.08 -38.62
CA LEU A 16 -58.93 -18.00 -37.72
C LEU A 16 -59.13 -18.41 -36.25
N THR A 17 -58.54 -19.52 -35.80
CA THR A 17 -58.47 -19.81 -34.35
C THR A 17 -57.23 -19.24 -33.65
N SER A 18 -56.46 -18.34 -34.28
CA SER A 18 -55.37 -17.63 -33.58
C SER A 18 -55.07 -16.17 -33.97
N ALA A 19 -55.90 -15.49 -34.76
CA ALA A 19 -55.68 -14.06 -35.03
C ALA A 19 -56.99 -13.30 -35.26
N TYR A 20 -57.38 -12.45 -34.30
CA TYR A 20 -58.44 -11.47 -34.52
C TYR A 20 -57.83 -10.23 -35.20
N ALA A 21 -57.98 -10.12 -36.52
CA ALA A 21 -57.65 -8.91 -37.27
C ALA A 21 -58.89 -8.00 -37.31
N GLY A 22 -58.92 -6.97 -36.48
CA GLY A 22 -59.93 -5.91 -36.58
C GLY A 22 -59.64 -4.99 -37.77
N THR A 23 -60.64 -4.75 -38.61
CA THR A 23 -60.57 -3.90 -39.80
C THR A 23 -60.76 -2.42 -39.43
N GLY A 24 -59.70 -1.62 -39.44
CA GLY A 24 -59.75 -0.16 -39.33
C GLY A 24 -58.40 0.41 -38.92
N GLU A 25 -57.52 0.65 -39.90
CA GLU A 25 -56.07 0.83 -39.76
C GLU A 25 -55.41 -0.41 -39.10
N TRP A 26 -54.29 -0.93 -39.61
CA TRP A 26 -53.71 -2.22 -39.17
C TRP A 26 -53.07 -2.16 -37.76
N GLY A 27 -53.62 -1.35 -36.85
CA GLY A 27 -52.92 -0.66 -35.76
C GLY A 27 -52.64 -1.45 -34.49
N ARG A 28 -53.06 -2.71 -34.34
CA ARG A 28 -52.58 -3.58 -33.26
C ARG A 28 -53.00 -5.04 -33.47
N LEU A 29 -52.03 -5.93 -33.72
CA LEU A 29 -52.26 -7.37 -33.65
C LEU A 29 -52.13 -7.81 -32.18
N GLY A 30 -53.26 -8.05 -31.52
CA GLY A 30 -53.28 -8.52 -30.14
C GLY A 30 -53.30 -10.04 -30.09
N PHE A 31 -52.21 -10.65 -29.61
CA PHE A 31 -52.20 -12.06 -29.26
C PHE A 31 -52.58 -12.20 -27.77
N ARG A 32 -53.64 -12.97 -27.47
CA ARG A 32 -54.08 -13.26 -26.09
C ARG A 32 -54.11 -14.77 -25.89
N GLY A 33 -53.14 -15.29 -25.14
CA GLY A 33 -52.97 -16.73 -24.91
C GLY A 33 -52.46 -17.44 -26.16
N GLY A 34 -51.22 -17.94 -26.11
CA GLY A 34 -50.52 -18.56 -27.24
C GLY A 34 -49.08 -18.05 -27.34
N SER A 35 -48.20 -18.80 -28.02
CA SER A 35 -46.82 -18.40 -28.30
C SER A 35 -46.68 -17.87 -29.73
N ILE A 36 -45.82 -16.86 -29.92
CA ILE A 36 -45.33 -16.50 -31.26
C ILE A 36 -44.27 -17.54 -31.63
N THR A 37 -44.50 -18.34 -32.67
CA THR A 37 -43.62 -19.43 -33.10
C THR A 37 -42.76 -19.10 -34.31
N VAL A 38 -42.87 -17.86 -34.82
CA VAL A 38 -42.05 -17.31 -35.91
C VAL A 38 -41.14 -16.21 -35.36
N PRO A 39 -39.97 -15.93 -35.97
CA PRO A 39 -39.14 -14.80 -35.58
C PRO A 39 -39.92 -13.48 -35.61
N LEU A 40 -39.77 -12.66 -34.58
CA LEU A 40 -40.35 -11.33 -34.50
C LEU A 40 -39.27 -10.29 -34.82
N GLY A 41 -39.39 -9.62 -35.96
CA GLY A 41 -38.61 -8.42 -36.25
C GLY A 41 -39.27 -7.19 -35.61
N ILE A 42 -38.47 -6.33 -34.99
CA ILE A 42 -38.88 -4.99 -34.54
C ILE A 42 -38.21 -3.94 -35.44
N PRO A 43 -38.86 -2.79 -35.72
CA PRO A 43 -38.20 -1.68 -36.41
C PRO A 43 -36.97 -1.20 -35.63
N ASP A 44 -35.98 -0.63 -36.31
CA ASP A 44 -34.75 -0.14 -35.66
C ASP A 44 -35.06 0.93 -34.59
N GLY A 45 -35.98 1.85 -34.90
CA GLY A 45 -36.33 2.96 -34.02
C GLY A 45 -35.21 4.00 -33.87
N ALA A 46 -35.40 4.91 -32.91
CA ALA A 46 -34.42 5.92 -32.52
C ALA A 46 -34.53 6.20 -31.02
N VAL A 47 -33.56 6.92 -30.44
CA VAL A 47 -33.54 7.21 -28.99
C VAL A 47 -34.82 7.90 -28.48
N GLY A 48 -35.42 8.79 -29.29
CA GLY A 48 -36.68 9.49 -28.98
C GLY A 48 -37.95 8.72 -29.37
N ALA A 49 -37.83 7.62 -30.11
CA ALA A 49 -38.93 6.79 -30.57
C ALA A 49 -38.43 5.34 -30.78
N PRO A 50 -38.25 4.55 -29.72
CA PRO A 50 -37.68 3.22 -29.82
C PRO A 50 -38.52 2.26 -30.67
N GLY A 51 -37.90 1.25 -31.25
CA GLY A 51 -38.57 0.27 -32.10
C GLY A 51 -39.55 -0.63 -31.36
N LEU A 52 -39.21 -0.97 -30.10
CA LEU A 52 -40.10 -1.60 -29.13
C LEU A 52 -40.32 -0.63 -27.98
N TYR A 53 -41.54 -0.15 -27.80
CA TYR A 53 -41.88 0.88 -26.80
C TYR A 53 -43.19 0.58 -26.07
N PHE A 54 -43.42 1.28 -24.96
CA PHE A 54 -44.69 1.22 -24.24
C PHE A 54 -45.71 2.22 -24.82
N ASN A 55 -46.95 1.81 -25.07
CA ASN A 55 -47.98 2.69 -25.64
C ASN A 55 -48.18 4.01 -24.88
N SER A 56 -48.00 4.01 -23.55
CA SER A 56 -48.14 5.19 -22.69
C SER A 56 -46.86 6.02 -22.56
N GLY A 57 -45.74 5.54 -23.10
CA GLY A 57 -44.42 6.17 -23.03
C GLY A 57 -43.63 5.81 -24.27
N THR A 58 -43.94 6.45 -25.38
CA THR A 58 -43.43 6.13 -26.73
C THR A 58 -41.93 6.40 -26.91
N ASP A 59 -41.32 6.97 -25.89
CA ASP A 59 -39.92 7.34 -25.78
C ASP A 59 -39.16 6.45 -24.76
N ASN A 60 -39.82 5.38 -24.27
CA ASN A 60 -39.25 4.37 -23.39
C ASN A 60 -39.24 3.01 -24.11
N GLY A 61 -38.07 2.41 -24.30
CA GLY A 61 -38.01 1.19 -25.09
C GLY A 61 -36.62 0.78 -25.61
N LEU A 62 -36.60 -0.29 -26.41
CA LEU A 62 -35.39 -0.80 -27.06
C LEU A 62 -35.29 -0.28 -28.49
N TYR A 63 -34.10 0.14 -28.90
CA TYR A 63 -33.81 0.56 -30.27
C TYR A 63 -32.44 0.06 -30.73
N TRP A 64 -32.32 -0.17 -32.04
CA TRP A 64 -31.09 -0.53 -32.72
C TRP A 64 -30.29 0.73 -32.99
N ILE A 65 -29.02 0.78 -32.59
CA ILE A 65 -28.25 2.04 -32.57
C ILE A 65 -27.02 2.02 -33.47
N GLY A 66 -26.69 0.85 -34.03
CA GLY A 66 -25.53 0.64 -34.87
C GLY A 66 -25.29 -0.84 -35.13
N THR A 67 -24.22 -1.17 -35.85
CA THR A 67 -23.83 -2.56 -36.12
C THR A 67 -23.53 -3.30 -34.83
N ASP A 68 -24.12 -4.49 -34.65
CA ASP A 68 -23.96 -5.37 -33.49
C ASP A 68 -24.24 -4.69 -32.13
N ASN A 69 -25.15 -3.72 -32.13
CA ASN A 69 -25.36 -2.85 -30.98
C ASN A 69 -26.83 -2.40 -30.80
N PHE A 70 -27.33 -2.45 -29.57
CA PHE A 70 -28.68 -1.98 -29.24
C PHE A 70 -28.70 -1.27 -27.88
N ALA A 71 -29.72 -0.46 -27.63
CA ALA A 71 -29.82 0.30 -26.40
C ALA A 71 -31.25 0.38 -25.84
N LEU A 72 -31.32 0.66 -24.54
CA LEU A 72 -32.53 1.07 -23.84
C LEU A 72 -32.60 2.59 -23.78
N ALA A 73 -33.72 3.16 -24.21
CA ALA A 73 -34.05 4.55 -23.99
C ALA A 73 -35.13 4.70 -22.92
N THR A 74 -35.06 5.78 -22.15
CA THR A 74 -36.19 6.26 -21.33
C THR A 74 -36.32 7.77 -21.46
N ASN A 75 -37.55 8.26 -21.57
CA ASN A 75 -37.82 9.70 -21.75
C ASN A 75 -36.99 10.32 -22.88
N GLY A 76 -36.75 9.55 -23.95
CA GLY A 76 -35.97 9.98 -25.11
C GLY A 76 -34.46 10.06 -24.91
N VAL A 77 -33.92 9.48 -23.83
CA VAL A 77 -32.49 9.47 -23.49
C VAL A 77 -31.94 8.04 -23.50
N LYS A 78 -30.76 7.82 -24.10
CA LYS A 78 -30.04 6.54 -24.06
C LYS A 78 -29.59 6.27 -22.62
N LEU A 79 -30.13 5.25 -21.96
CA LEU A 79 -29.75 4.88 -20.59
C LEU A 79 -28.75 3.73 -20.54
N LEU A 80 -28.97 2.67 -21.32
CA LEU A 80 -28.08 1.50 -21.38
C LEU A 80 -27.75 1.20 -22.83
N ASP A 81 -26.48 0.93 -23.10
CA ASP A 81 -25.96 0.55 -24.40
C ASP A 81 -25.27 -0.81 -24.30
N PHE A 82 -25.64 -1.75 -25.15
CA PHE A 82 -25.16 -3.13 -25.13
C PHE A 82 -24.34 -3.42 -26.38
N THR A 83 -23.02 -3.41 -26.22
CA THR A 83 -22.07 -3.77 -27.28
C THR A 83 -21.59 -5.22 -27.12
N THR A 84 -20.80 -5.69 -28.08
CA THR A 84 -20.11 -6.99 -27.98
C THR A 84 -18.98 -7.03 -26.94
N THR A 85 -18.58 -5.87 -26.39
CA THR A 85 -17.41 -5.75 -25.51
C THR A 85 -17.69 -5.15 -24.14
N TYR A 86 -18.77 -4.39 -23.99
CA TYR A 86 -19.14 -3.73 -22.74
C TYR A 86 -20.63 -3.38 -22.71
N VAL A 87 -21.13 -3.12 -21.51
CA VAL A 87 -22.40 -2.44 -21.27
C VAL A 87 -22.09 -1.06 -20.68
N GLU A 88 -22.59 -0.01 -21.33
CA GLU A 88 -22.46 1.36 -20.84
C GLU A 88 -23.78 1.78 -20.19
N SER A 89 -23.70 2.43 -19.02
CA SER A 89 -24.83 3.07 -18.37
C SER A 89 -24.63 4.57 -18.28
N ALA A 90 -25.62 5.33 -18.72
CA ALA A 90 -25.67 6.78 -18.53
C ALA A 90 -26.08 7.19 -17.10
N GLN A 91 -26.38 6.22 -16.22
CA GLN A 91 -26.77 6.42 -14.82
C GLN A 91 -25.88 5.57 -13.88
N PRO A 92 -25.77 5.92 -12.58
CA PRO A 92 -25.09 5.09 -11.60
C PRO A 92 -25.69 3.68 -11.50
N PHE A 93 -24.85 2.69 -11.23
CA PHE A 93 -25.30 1.35 -10.85
C PHE A 93 -25.42 1.26 -9.33
N TYR A 94 -26.64 1.02 -8.84
CA TYR A 94 -26.87 0.63 -7.46
C TYR A 94 -26.81 -0.88 -7.35
N LEU A 95 -25.78 -1.38 -6.66
CA LEU A 95 -25.55 -2.80 -6.44
C LEU A 95 -26.22 -3.25 -5.13
N ALA A 96 -26.57 -4.54 -5.04
CA ALA A 96 -26.96 -5.12 -3.77
C ALA A 96 -25.75 -5.14 -2.81
N SER A 97 -26.01 -5.00 -1.51
CA SER A 97 -24.96 -5.05 -0.47
C SER A 97 -24.08 -6.30 -0.58
N GLY A 98 -24.66 -7.45 -0.93
CA GLY A 98 -23.93 -8.70 -1.08
C GLY A 98 -23.56 -9.35 0.27
N SER A 99 -22.77 -10.41 0.21
CA SER A 99 -22.24 -11.14 1.37
C SER A 99 -20.88 -11.76 1.05
N THR A 100 -20.22 -12.35 2.05
CA THR A 100 -18.97 -13.13 1.89
C THR A 100 -19.03 -14.17 0.78
N THR A 101 -20.17 -14.84 0.61
CA THR A 101 -20.37 -15.90 -0.38
C THR A 101 -21.14 -15.46 -1.63
N ASN A 102 -21.57 -14.20 -1.70
CA ASN A 102 -22.30 -13.64 -2.82
C ASN A 102 -22.08 -12.10 -2.90
N PRO A 103 -20.88 -11.66 -3.29
CA PRO A 103 -20.55 -10.25 -3.43
C PRO A 103 -21.40 -9.53 -4.50
N GLY A 104 -21.58 -8.22 -4.35
CA GLY A 104 -22.36 -7.40 -5.28
C GLY A 104 -21.69 -7.23 -6.65
N ILE A 105 -20.35 -7.28 -6.68
CA ILE A 105 -19.55 -7.44 -7.90
C ILE A 105 -18.80 -8.76 -7.75
N ALA A 106 -19.06 -9.72 -8.64
CA ALA A 106 -18.50 -11.06 -8.56
C ALA A 106 -17.92 -11.53 -9.90
N PHE A 107 -17.03 -12.53 -9.87
CA PHE A 107 -16.53 -13.19 -11.07
C PHE A 107 -17.38 -14.42 -11.40
N GLY A 108 -17.88 -14.54 -12.62
CA GLY A 108 -18.82 -15.62 -12.98
C GLY A 108 -18.28 -17.05 -12.80
N ILE A 109 -16.95 -17.25 -12.91
CA ILE A 109 -16.32 -18.56 -12.65
C ILE A 109 -16.18 -18.87 -11.16
N ASN A 110 -16.11 -17.83 -10.32
CA ASN A 110 -16.00 -17.96 -8.88
C ASN A 110 -16.89 -16.91 -8.19
N PRO A 111 -18.20 -17.21 -8.05
CA PRO A 111 -19.20 -16.22 -7.67
C PRO A 111 -19.08 -15.74 -6.23
N ASP A 112 -18.20 -16.36 -5.42
CA ASP A 112 -17.91 -15.96 -4.04
C ASP A 112 -16.69 -15.03 -3.91
N THR A 113 -16.07 -14.65 -5.03
CA THR A 113 -14.90 -13.76 -5.08
C THR A 113 -15.30 -12.42 -5.70
N GLY A 114 -14.98 -11.32 -5.02
CA GLY A 114 -15.33 -9.98 -5.48
C GLY A 114 -15.47 -8.93 -4.39
N PHE A 115 -16.26 -7.88 -4.68
CA PHE A 115 -16.47 -6.72 -3.80
C PHE A 115 -17.91 -6.69 -3.30
N TYR A 116 -18.08 -6.37 -2.01
CA TYR A 116 -19.39 -6.23 -1.41
C TYR A 116 -19.41 -5.14 -0.36
N TYR A 117 -20.60 -4.66 -0.04
CA TYR A 117 -20.86 -3.67 0.98
C TYR A 117 -21.47 -4.35 2.20
N ALA A 118 -20.85 -4.20 3.36
CA ALA A 118 -21.38 -4.69 4.62
C ALA A 118 -21.05 -3.70 5.74
N SER A 119 -21.99 -3.51 6.66
CA SER A 119 -21.78 -2.72 7.89
C SER A 119 -21.37 -1.25 7.74
N GLY A 120 -21.32 -0.69 6.52
CA GLY A 120 -20.79 0.66 6.29
C GLY A 120 -19.58 0.68 5.35
N ASP A 121 -19.01 -0.50 5.11
CA ASP A 121 -17.66 -0.68 4.61
C ASP A 121 -17.66 -1.41 3.26
N ILE A 122 -16.58 -1.24 2.51
CA ILE A 122 -16.33 -2.02 1.29
C ILE A 122 -15.42 -3.18 1.65
N GLN A 123 -15.83 -4.40 1.33
CA GLN A 123 -15.11 -5.60 1.66
C GLN A 123 -14.75 -6.40 0.40
N ILE A 124 -13.59 -7.05 0.42
CA ILE A 124 -13.11 -7.95 -0.62
C ILE A 124 -13.16 -9.38 -0.09
N THR A 125 -13.93 -10.21 -0.78
CA THR A 125 -14.00 -11.65 -0.53
C THR A 125 -13.24 -12.43 -1.60
N MET A 126 -12.57 -13.50 -1.18
CA MET A 126 -11.89 -14.46 -2.04
C MET A 126 -12.23 -15.86 -1.54
N ASP A 127 -12.74 -16.73 -2.43
CA ASP A 127 -13.17 -18.09 -2.11
C ASP A 127 -14.10 -18.15 -0.88
N GLY A 128 -15.06 -17.21 -0.81
CA GLY A 128 -16.08 -17.16 0.25
C GLY A 128 -15.61 -16.64 1.61
N THR A 129 -14.38 -16.12 1.69
CA THR A 129 -13.80 -15.54 2.91
C THR A 129 -13.47 -14.06 2.69
N THR A 130 -13.91 -13.16 3.58
CA THR A 130 -13.41 -11.78 3.55
C THR A 130 -11.93 -11.75 3.91
N TYR A 131 -11.13 -11.11 3.06
CA TYR A 131 -9.70 -10.91 3.29
C TYR A 131 -9.35 -9.47 3.60
N TRP A 132 -10.08 -8.51 3.01
CA TRP A 132 -9.77 -7.09 3.11
C TRP A 132 -11.03 -6.26 3.34
N GLU A 133 -10.88 -5.18 4.08
CA GLU A 133 -11.90 -4.20 4.40
C GLU A 133 -11.36 -2.79 4.23
N PHE A 134 -12.19 -1.92 3.64
CA PHE A 134 -11.99 -0.49 3.58
C PHE A 134 -13.12 0.15 4.39
N ASP A 135 -12.79 0.62 5.57
CA ASP A 135 -13.68 1.37 6.44
C ASP A 135 -13.24 2.86 6.51
N ASN A 136 -13.83 3.64 7.41
CA ASN A 136 -13.51 5.06 7.58
C ASN A 136 -12.19 5.32 8.32
N GLU A 137 -11.65 4.33 9.01
CA GLU A 137 -10.46 4.38 9.85
C GLU A 137 -9.27 3.63 9.24
N ARG A 138 -9.49 2.65 8.36
CA ARG A 138 -8.47 1.68 7.95
C ARG A 138 -8.72 1.11 6.56
N PHE A 139 -7.61 0.70 5.94
CA PHE A 139 -7.59 -0.38 4.97
C PHE A 139 -6.86 -1.55 5.63
N GLU A 140 -7.60 -2.61 5.97
CA GLU A 140 -7.05 -3.70 6.76
C GLU A 140 -7.47 -5.08 6.32
N SER A 141 -6.69 -6.07 6.75
CA SER A 141 -7.14 -7.45 6.70
C SER A 141 -8.24 -7.66 7.74
N THR A 142 -9.31 -8.36 7.37
CA THR A 142 -10.36 -8.77 8.33
C THR A 142 -9.98 -9.97 9.19
N ILE A 143 -8.83 -10.59 8.90
CA ILE A 143 -8.25 -11.68 9.70
C ILE A 143 -7.29 -11.08 10.73
N THR A 144 -7.50 -11.39 12.00
CA THR A 144 -6.68 -11.05 13.18
C THR A 144 -5.18 -11.32 12.96
N GLY A 145 -4.31 -10.45 13.47
CA GLY A 145 -2.86 -10.61 13.39
C GLY A 145 -2.23 -10.21 12.06
N ARG A 146 -2.94 -9.49 11.19
CA ARG A 146 -2.49 -9.19 9.81
C ARG A 146 -2.39 -7.70 9.52
N PRO A 147 -1.79 -7.29 8.39
CA PRO A 147 -1.50 -5.87 8.16
C PRO A 147 -2.72 -4.97 8.10
N SER A 148 -2.52 -3.71 8.51
CA SER A 148 -3.48 -2.61 8.43
C SER A 148 -2.76 -1.31 8.06
N ILE A 149 -3.40 -0.51 7.22
CA ILE A 149 -3.07 0.89 7.00
C ILE A 149 -4.11 1.71 7.75
N ILE A 150 -3.67 2.49 8.72
CA ILE A 150 -4.54 3.21 9.66
C ILE A 150 -4.60 4.68 9.26
N ALA A 151 -5.82 5.19 9.02
CA ALA A 151 -6.13 6.59 8.73
C ALA A 151 -6.17 7.43 10.02
N VAL A 152 -5.03 7.50 10.69
CA VAL A 152 -4.85 8.27 11.92
C VAL A 152 -3.78 9.35 11.72
N LEU A 153 -3.82 10.41 12.54
CA LEU A 153 -2.69 11.31 12.66
C LEU A 153 -1.53 10.57 13.35
N ALA A 154 -0.48 10.26 12.59
CA ALA A 154 0.68 9.58 13.14
C ALA A 154 1.35 10.43 14.22
N THR A 155 1.96 9.76 15.20
CA THR A 155 2.85 10.38 16.19
C THR A 155 4.03 9.45 16.44
N ASN A 156 4.96 9.83 17.31
CA ASN A 156 5.99 8.91 17.80
C ASN A 156 5.44 7.72 18.63
N LYS A 157 4.12 7.63 18.86
CA LYS A 157 3.47 6.54 19.59
C LYS A 157 2.40 5.81 18.78
N ILE A 158 2.00 6.36 17.64
CA ILE A 158 0.88 5.88 16.84
C ILE A 158 1.35 5.77 15.38
N PRO A 159 1.48 4.54 14.84
CA PRO A 159 1.85 4.31 13.45
C PRO A 159 0.66 4.49 12.50
N THR A 160 0.94 4.64 11.20
CA THR A 160 -0.07 4.54 10.13
C THR A 160 0.05 3.23 9.34
N LEU A 161 1.18 2.53 9.45
CA LEU A 161 1.38 1.20 8.88
C LEU A 161 1.58 0.21 10.01
N ALA A 162 0.57 -0.60 10.29
CA ALA A 162 0.61 -1.61 11.33
C ALA A 162 0.78 -3.00 10.70
N PRO A 163 1.79 -3.80 11.12
CA PRO A 163 1.93 -5.18 10.65
C PRO A 163 0.84 -6.11 11.22
N ASN A 164 0.16 -5.68 12.28
CA ASN A 164 -0.91 -6.39 12.96
C ASN A 164 -2.07 -5.43 13.25
N ASN A 165 -3.24 -5.71 12.70
CA ASN A 165 -4.48 -4.93 12.81
C ASN A 165 -5.09 -4.90 14.23
N ASP A 166 -4.70 -5.83 15.10
CA ASP A 166 -5.06 -5.79 16.52
C ASP A 166 -4.12 -4.89 17.35
N ASP A 167 -2.99 -4.47 16.75
CA ASP A 167 -1.98 -3.64 17.38
C ASP A 167 -1.94 -2.25 16.74
N THR A 168 -2.59 -1.30 17.41
CA THR A 168 -2.69 0.10 16.97
C THR A 168 -1.49 0.96 17.37
N ASN A 169 -0.46 0.39 18.00
CA ASN A 169 0.68 1.15 18.53
C ASN A 169 2.06 0.56 18.19
N THR A 170 2.13 -0.47 17.33
CA THR A 170 3.36 -1.00 16.74
C THR A 170 3.33 -0.87 15.23
N GLY A 171 4.39 -0.33 14.63
CA GLY A 171 4.46 -0.17 13.18
C GLY A 171 5.39 0.94 12.71
N ILE A 172 5.05 1.52 11.57
CA ILE A 172 5.78 2.62 10.94
C ILE A 172 4.88 3.86 10.92
N GLY A 173 5.42 5.01 11.33
CA GLY A 173 4.73 6.28 11.36
C GLY A 173 5.70 7.45 11.21
N HIS A 174 5.26 8.64 11.63
CA HIS A 174 6.11 9.83 11.71
C HIS A 174 5.78 10.61 12.98
N ALA A 175 6.78 11.28 13.54
CA ALA A 175 6.63 12.04 14.77
C ALA A 175 6.41 13.54 14.54
N ASP A 176 7.02 14.09 13.48
CA ASP A 176 6.91 15.47 13.01
C ASP A 176 7.15 15.51 11.49
N ASN A 177 7.24 16.70 10.90
CA ASN A 177 7.72 16.87 9.52
C ASN A 177 9.09 16.22 9.34
N ASP A 178 9.29 15.60 8.18
CA ASP A 178 10.58 15.07 7.73
C ASP A 178 11.22 14.04 8.71
N GLN A 179 10.37 13.28 9.42
CA GLN A 179 10.76 12.21 10.32
C GLN A 179 10.07 10.89 9.96
N LEU A 180 10.80 9.79 9.99
CA LEU A 180 10.26 8.43 9.88
C LEU A 180 10.52 7.67 11.18
N SER A 181 9.47 7.10 11.76
CA SER A 181 9.50 6.45 13.07
C SER A 181 9.20 4.96 12.96
N LEU A 182 10.02 4.13 13.62
CA LEU A 182 9.75 2.72 13.90
C LEU A 182 9.27 2.60 15.35
N ILE A 183 8.04 2.14 15.53
CA ILE A 183 7.32 2.20 16.80
C ILE A 183 6.99 0.77 17.25
N ALA A 184 7.20 0.47 18.52
CA ALA A 184 6.78 -0.79 19.14
C ALA A 184 6.12 -0.53 20.48
N GLY A 185 4.88 -1.01 20.68
CA GLY A 185 4.18 -0.85 21.95
C GLY A 185 3.92 0.61 22.35
N GLY A 186 3.80 1.52 21.38
CA GLY A 186 3.67 2.97 21.61
C GLY A 186 4.96 3.67 22.04
N VAL A 187 6.11 3.03 21.84
CA VAL A 187 7.44 3.61 22.05
C VAL A 187 8.16 3.72 20.71
N GLU A 188 8.69 4.90 20.41
CA GLU A 188 9.57 5.10 19.25
C GLU A 188 10.94 4.49 19.54
N GLY A 189 11.26 3.40 18.85
CA GLY A 189 12.56 2.74 18.95
C GLY A 189 13.60 3.38 18.04
N ILE A 190 13.20 3.75 16.82
CA ILE A 190 14.09 4.36 15.83
C ILE A 190 13.39 5.57 15.22
N ARG A 191 14.12 6.68 15.14
CA ARG A 191 13.74 7.87 14.38
C ARG A 191 14.80 8.15 13.32
N ILE A 192 14.38 8.29 12.08
CA ILE A 192 15.20 8.81 10.98
C ILE A 192 14.74 10.24 10.74
N SER A 193 15.68 11.18 10.69
CA SER A 193 15.42 12.61 10.41
C SER A 193 16.23 13.08 9.22
N GLU A 194 15.79 14.14 8.56
CA GLU A 194 16.44 14.73 7.37
C GLU A 194 17.85 15.30 7.60
N SER A 195 18.34 15.36 8.85
CA SER A 195 19.71 15.77 9.14
C SER A 195 20.67 14.69 8.65
N GLY A 196 21.17 14.88 7.44
CA GLY A 196 22.02 13.94 6.73
C GLY A 196 23.30 13.59 7.49
N ASP A 197 23.26 12.50 8.22
CA ASP A 197 24.41 11.68 8.59
C ASP A 197 23.98 10.20 8.66
N ILE A 198 24.97 9.31 8.56
CA ILE A 198 24.87 7.85 8.44
C ILE A 198 23.99 7.26 9.56
N ILE A 199 22.96 6.49 9.19
CA ILE A 199 22.17 5.65 10.12
C ILE A 199 23.14 4.66 10.78
N THR A 200 23.58 4.99 11.99
CA THR A 200 24.52 4.16 12.77
C THR A 200 23.70 3.17 13.58
N PHE A 201 23.80 1.89 13.21
CA PHE A 201 23.17 0.78 13.94
C PHE A 201 24.13 0.27 15.01
N GLU A 202 23.91 0.65 16.28
CA GLU A 202 24.68 0.08 17.40
C GLU A 202 24.05 -1.26 17.78
N SER A 203 24.77 -2.36 17.53
CA SER A 203 24.36 -3.67 18.02
C SER A 203 24.72 -3.77 19.50
N ASP A 204 23.73 -3.80 20.40
CA ASP A 204 23.90 -3.99 21.85
C ASP A 204 24.30 -5.45 22.18
N SER A 205 25.45 -5.88 21.67
CA SER A 205 26.22 -6.91 22.33
C SER A 205 27.16 -6.18 23.28
N ALA A 206 26.73 -5.99 24.53
CA ALA A 206 27.43 -5.31 25.63
C ALA A 206 28.85 -5.83 25.98
N ALA A 207 29.49 -6.60 25.10
CA ALA A 207 30.84 -7.12 25.23
C ALA A 207 31.83 -6.55 24.21
N PHE A 208 31.43 -5.67 23.29
CA PHE A 208 32.37 -5.09 22.32
C PHE A 208 31.88 -3.74 21.77
N ILE A 209 32.57 -2.66 22.12
CA ILE A 209 32.28 -1.30 21.68
C ILE A 209 33.39 -0.84 20.73
N GLU A 210 33.01 -0.30 19.58
CA GLU A 210 33.92 0.36 18.65
C GLU A 210 33.67 1.87 18.65
N ARG A 211 34.69 2.68 18.96
CA ARG A 211 34.67 4.14 18.84
C ARG A 211 35.60 4.57 17.71
N ARG A 212 35.02 5.18 16.66
CA ARG A 212 35.75 5.86 15.58
C ARG A 212 35.47 7.35 15.63
N GLU A 213 36.51 8.17 15.63
CA GLU A 213 36.36 9.62 15.75
C GLU A 213 37.48 10.34 15.00
N THR A 214 37.15 11.54 14.49
CA THR A 214 38.13 12.49 13.97
C THR A 214 37.88 13.85 14.62
N SER A 215 38.84 14.33 15.41
CA SER A 215 38.69 15.53 16.24
C SER A 215 39.93 16.41 16.17
N SER A 216 39.74 17.72 16.03
CA SER A 216 40.83 18.70 16.17
C SER A 216 41.16 18.89 17.64
N ILE A 217 42.30 18.37 18.09
CA ILE A 217 42.74 18.48 19.47
C ILE A 217 43.74 19.64 19.57
N ALA A 218 43.46 20.59 20.46
CA ALA A 218 44.41 21.67 20.77
C ALA A 218 45.75 21.12 21.28
N ASP A 219 46.78 21.96 21.28
CA ASP A 219 47.99 21.60 22.02
C ASP A 219 47.67 21.43 23.51
N ASP A 220 48.27 20.42 24.13
CA ASP A 220 47.96 19.89 25.46
C ASP A 220 46.50 19.39 25.65
N GLY A 221 45.68 19.38 24.60
CA GLY A 221 44.34 18.81 24.62
C GLY A 221 44.37 17.27 24.59
N GLU A 222 43.36 16.65 25.20
CA GLU A 222 43.24 15.19 25.26
C GLU A 222 41.81 14.69 24.98
N ILE A 223 41.73 13.46 24.51
CA ILE A 223 40.50 12.67 24.40
C ILE A 223 40.63 11.48 25.34
N THR A 224 39.75 11.39 26.33
CA THR A 224 39.64 10.24 27.21
C THR A 224 38.70 9.19 26.61
N ILE A 225 39.11 7.93 26.68
CA ILE A 225 38.30 6.75 26.37
C ILE A 225 37.57 6.30 27.66
N ALA A 226 36.88 5.17 27.64
CA ALA A 226 36.20 4.61 28.80
C ALA A 226 37.17 4.15 29.91
N THR A 227 36.70 4.21 31.17
CA THR A 227 37.36 3.64 32.35
C THR A 227 37.06 2.15 32.49
N ALA A 228 37.95 1.40 33.17
CA ALA A 228 37.72 -0.01 33.56
C ALA A 228 37.44 -0.97 32.37
N VAL A 229 37.95 -0.64 31.18
CA VAL A 229 37.79 -1.45 29.97
C VAL A 229 39.15 -1.95 29.46
N ALA A 230 39.14 -3.11 28.82
CA ALA A 230 40.29 -3.63 28.08
C ALA A 230 40.02 -3.50 26.57
N GLY A 231 41.07 -3.40 25.77
CA GLY A 231 40.88 -3.20 24.34
C GLY A 231 42.15 -2.97 23.55
N TRP A 232 41.94 -2.60 22.29
CA TRP A 232 42.98 -2.26 21.34
C TRP A 232 42.52 -1.13 20.43
N GLY A 233 43.47 -0.44 19.82
CA GLY A 233 43.14 0.64 18.91
C GLY A 233 44.32 1.12 18.10
N GLN A 234 44.02 2.06 17.22
CA GLN A 234 44.98 2.79 16.42
C GLN A 234 44.60 4.25 16.40
N ALA A 235 45.61 5.12 16.43
CA ALA A 235 45.41 6.55 16.34
C ALA A 235 46.49 7.18 15.47
N MET A 236 46.11 8.20 14.71
CA MET A 236 46.97 9.01 13.87
C MET A 236 46.68 10.48 14.15
N ILE A 237 47.71 11.31 14.17
CA ILE A 237 47.60 12.75 14.38
C ILE A 237 48.24 13.52 13.23
N GLY A 238 47.62 14.65 12.86
CA GLY A 238 47.98 15.44 11.69
C GLY A 238 47.72 14.69 10.38
N ASP A 239 48.39 15.11 9.31
CA ASP A 239 48.40 14.40 8.03
C ASP A 239 49.52 13.36 8.04
N ASN A 240 49.27 12.23 8.72
CA ASN A 240 50.23 11.15 8.92
C ASN A 240 51.55 11.63 9.58
N GLN A 241 51.46 12.59 10.50
CA GLN A 241 52.62 13.15 11.20
C GLN A 241 53.14 12.17 12.27
N GLU A 242 52.25 11.69 13.13
CA GLU A 242 52.56 10.63 14.10
C GLU A 242 51.40 9.63 14.16
N TRP A 243 51.70 8.38 14.53
CA TRP A 243 50.71 7.33 14.66
C TRP A 243 51.13 6.28 15.69
N ALA A 244 50.16 5.56 16.22
CA ALA A 244 50.42 4.37 17.01
C ALA A 244 49.27 3.36 16.92
N GLN A 245 49.64 2.09 17.00
CA GLN A 245 48.78 0.97 17.34
C GLN A 245 49.05 0.58 18.78
N PHE A 246 48.00 0.37 19.57
CA PHE A 246 48.12 0.16 21.00
C PHE A 246 47.10 -0.84 21.51
N ARG A 247 47.42 -1.42 22.67
CA ARG A 247 46.52 -2.24 23.47
C ARG A 247 46.51 -1.71 24.90
N PHE A 248 45.41 -1.94 25.60
CA PHE A 248 45.28 -1.53 26.98
C PHE A 248 44.46 -2.54 27.79
N THR A 249 44.70 -2.53 29.09
CA THR A 249 43.99 -3.40 30.04
C THR A 249 43.03 -2.59 30.89
N ALA A 250 42.05 -3.26 31.51
CA ALA A 250 41.13 -2.63 32.46
C ALA A 250 41.83 -2.03 33.69
N ALA A 251 43.11 -2.36 33.92
CA ALA A 251 43.95 -1.79 34.97
C ALA A 251 44.72 -0.52 34.52
N GLY A 252 44.42 0.03 33.34
CA GLY A 252 45.02 1.26 32.83
C GLY A 252 46.36 1.08 32.10
N VAL A 253 46.90 -0.13 31.98
CA VAL A 253 48.21 -0.32 31.35
C VAL A 253 48.14 -0.16 29.84
N VAL A 254 48.77 0.88 29.27
CA VAL A 254 48.90 1.07 27.82
C VAL A 254 50.21 0.50 27.28
N THR A 255 50.11 -0.33 26.25
CA THR A 255 51.26 -0.84 25.48
C THR A 255 51.15 -0.40 24.03
N LEU A 256 52.18 0.26 23.51
CA LEU A 256 52.31 0.50 22.07
C LEU A 256 52.80 -0.78 21.39
N VAL A 257 52.07 -1.23 20.38
CA VAL A 257 52.40 -2.41 19.56
C VAL A 257 53.33 -2.00 18.42
N ALA A 258 53.02 -0.87 17.79
CA ALA A 258 53.85 -0.23 16.77
C ALA A 258 53.53 1.28 16.78
N ASN A 259 54.54 2.12 16.57
CA ASN A 259 54.37 3.56 16.66
C ASN A 259 55.45 4.33 15.90
N SER A 260 55.16 5.58 15.56
CA SER A 260 56.12 6.54 15.03
C SER A 260 57.03 7.13 16.13
N ALA A 261 58.07 7.88 15.73
CA ALA A 261 59.15 8.29 16.63
C ALA A 261 58.72 9.22 17.77
N ASN A 262 57.66 10.03 17.59
CA ASN A 262 57.16 10.92 18.62
C ASN A 262 55.85 10.45 19.24
N ALA A 263 55.44 9.21 18.99
CA ALA A 263 54.33 8.58 19.70
C ALA A 263 54.84 7.81 20.93
N VAL A 264 54.26 8.07 22.11
CA VAL A 264 54.71 7.53 23.40
C VAL A 264 53.53 7.13 24.29
N ASN A 265 53.78 6.25 25.28
CA ASN A 265 52.76 5.81 26.24
C ASN A 265 52.83 6.47 27.62
N THR A 266 53.46 7.64 27.69
CA THR A 266 53.58 8.47 28.88
C THR A 266 53.19 9.89 28.53
N ASP A 267 52.55 10.63 29.45
CA ASP A 267 52.30 12.06 29.24
C ASP A 267 53.65 12.80 29.17
N THR A 268 54.09 13.09 27.95
CA THR A 268 55.42 13.62 27.65
C THR A 268 55.27 14.80 26.72
N ASP A 269 55.84 15.92 27.12
CA ASP A 269 55.86 17.11 26.29
C ASP A 269 56.55 16.85 24.93
N ALA A 270 56.12 17.58 23.89
CA ALA A 270 56.58 17.41 22.51
C ALA A 270 56.28 16.03 21.87
N LYS A 271 55.25 15.30 22.36
CA LYS A 271 54.90 13.96 21.88
C LYS A 271 53.40 13.78 21.62
N PHE A 272 53.08 12.81 20.76
CA PHE A 272 51.75 12.24 20.65
C PHE A 272 51.59 11.16 21.71
N CYS A 273 50.73 11.39 22.71
CA CYS A 273 50.70 10.55 23.91
C CYS A 273 49.45 9.68 23.93
N ILE A 274 49.62 8.37 24.14
CA ILE A 274 48.52 7.44 24.40
C ILE A 274 48.81 6.72 25.71
N TYR A 275 48.23 7.18 26.80
CA TYR A 275 48.69 6.84 28.14
C TYR A 275 47.53 6.57 29.10
N ASP A 276 47.88 6.05 30.28
CA ASP A 276 46.95 5.88 31.39
C ASP A 276 46.68 7.22 32.07
N ALA A 277 45.47 7.75 31.95
CA ALA A 277 45.07 8.97 32.62
C ALA A 277 44.52 8.72 34.03
N GLY A 278 44.55 7.48 34.54
CA GLY A 278 43.93 7.09 35.81
C GLY A 278 42.39 7.04 35.78
N ALA A 279 41.78 7.80 34.87
CA ALA A 279 40.36 7.76 34.50
C ALA A 279 40.14 7.12 33.12
N GLY A 280 40.95 6.10 32.77
CA GLY A 280 40.91 5.43 31.48
C GLY A 280 42.11 5.79 30.61
N ILE A 281 42.03 5.47 29.31
CA ILE A 281 43.10 5.77 28.37
C ILE A 281 42.90 7.15 27.76
N ALA A 282 43.94 7.97 27.72
CA ALA A 282 43.91 9.27 27.05
C ALA A 282 44.75 9.26 25.77
N ILE A 283 44.21 9.88 24.72
CA ILE A 283 44.93 10.22 23.49
C ILE A 283 45.13 11.74 23.51
N LYS A 284 46.38 12.19 23.64
CA LYS A 284 46.73 13.59 23.88
C LYS A 284 47.68 14.13 22.84
N ASN A 285 47.38 15.34 22.38
CA ASN A 285 48.23 16.09 21.47
C ASN A 285 49.16 17.00 22.27
N ARG A 286 50.47 16.75 22.24
CA ARG A 286 51.49 17.66 22.79
C ARG A 286 52.53 18.04 21.74
N LEU A 287 52.12 18.16 20.48
CA LEU A 287 53.04 18.45 19.36
C LEU A 287 53.22 19.96 19.11
N GLY A 288 52.81 20.82 20.05
CA GLY A 288 53.06 22.26 20.02
C GLY A 288 52.08 23.06 19.16
N SER A 289 51.00 22.44 18.68
CA SER A 289 49.94 23.10 17.91
C SER A 289 48.66 22.24 17.91
N ALA A 290 47.52 22.84 17.55
CA ALA A 290 46.29 22.08 17.35
C ALA A 290 46.40 21.19 16.11
N LEU A 291 46.10 19.90 16.25
CA LEU A 291 46.17 18.92 15.17
C LEU A 291 44.94 18.00 15.20
N THR A 292 44.53 17.56 14.02
CA THR A 292 43.46 16.57 13.89
C THR A 292 43.97 15.20 14.30
N VAL A 293 43.28 14.56 15.25
CA VAL A 293 43.48 13.15 15.60
C VAL A 293 42.35 12.34 14.99
N ALA A 294 42.70 11.28 14.26
CA ALA A 294 41.78 10.24 13.81
C ALA A 294 42.12 8.94 14.53
N PHE A 295 41.12 8.29 15.15
CA PHE A 295 41.35 7.04 15.85
C PHE A 295 40.20 6.04 15.68
N GLU A 296 40.54 4.77 15.89
CA GLU A 296 39.63 3.65 16.04
C GLU A 296 40.04 2.88 17.28
N VAL A 297 39.13 2.78 18.26
CA VAL A 297 39.36 2.03 19.50
C VAL A 297 38.24 1.03 19.72
N ASN A 298 38.63 -0.21 19.89
CA ASN A 298 37.77 -1.35 20.19
C ASN A 298 37.96 -1.73 21.66
N TYR A 299 36.90 -1.75 22.45
CA TYR A 299 36.99 -2.00 23.89
C TYR A 299 35.80 -2.76 24.45
N TYR A 300 36.05 -3.43 25.57
CA TYR A 300 35.06 -4.25 26.26
C TYR A 300 35.32 -4.24 27.76
N THR A 301 34.28 -4.58 28.52
CA THR A 301 34.41 -4.87 29.95
C THR A 301 34.78 -6.35 30.09
N PRO A 302 36.01 -6.69 30.50
CA PRO A 302 36.46 -8.07 30.66
C PRO A 302 35.76 -8.81 31.81
#